data_AF-A0A9E4GQ21-F1
#
_entry.id   AF-A0A9E4GQ21-F1
#
_cell.length_a   1.000
_cell.length_b   1.000
_cell.length_c   1.000
_cell.angle_alpha   90.00
_cell.angle_beta   90.00
_cell.angle_gamma   90.00
#
_symmetry.space_group_name_H-M   'P 1'
#
loop_
_entity.id
_entity.type
_entity.pdbx_description
1 polymer ?
#
loop_
_entity_poly.entity_id
_entity_poly.type
_entity_poly.pdbx_seq_one_letter_code
_entity_poly.pdbx_strand_id
1 'polypeptide(L)' 'MKRQNIPSGSIWEKRAGYSRAVRFGDMVMVSGTTASDEEGRVHGTNAREQSLYIFRKIERALIQAGASLEDVV' A
#
# COMPACT_ATOMS: atom_id res chain seq x y z
N MET A 1 16.15 -14.17 -8.64
CA MET A 1 15.55 -13.42 -7.51
C MET A 1 14.08 -13.78 -7.37
N LYS A 2 13.57 -13.94 -6.14
CA LYS A 2 12.17 -14.32 -5.88
C LYS A 2 11.30 -13.05 -5.75
N ARG A 3 10.21 -12.98 -6.51
CA ARG A 3 9.18 -11.94 -6.37
C ARG A 3 8.33 -12.21 -5.12
N GLN A 4 8.09 -11.19 -4.30
CA GLN A 4 7.16 -11.24 -3.18
C GLN A 4 6.01 -10.25 -3.42
N ASN A 5 4.77 -10.75 -3.41
CA ASN A 5 3.58 -9.91 -3.48
C ASN A 5 3.07 -9.64 -2.07
N ILE A 6 2.79 -8.38 -1.77
CA ILE A 6 2.25 -7.94 -0.50
C ILE A 6 0.78 -7.54 -0.74
N PRO A 7 -0.19 -8.33 -0.25
CA PRO A 7 -1.60 -8.01 -0.40
C PRO A 7 -2.02 -6.92 0.59
N SER A 8 -2.98 -6.07 0.19
CA SER A 8 -3.71 -5.21 1.12
C SER A 8 -4.96 -5.85 1.68
N GLY A 9 -5.47 -6.92 1.07
CA GLY A 9 -6.75 -7.50 1.46
C GLY A 9 -7.96 -6.68 1.00
N SER A 10 -7.73 -5.60 0.25
CA SER A 10 -8.81 -4.77 -0.28
C SER A 10 -9.61 -5.50 -1.37
N ILE A 11 -10.91 -5.24 -1.42
CA ILE A 11 -11.79 -5.71 -2.51
C ILE A 11 -11.28 -5.29 -3.89
N TRP A 12 -10.54 -4.17 -3.96
CA TRP A 12 -10.01 -3.64 -5.22
C TRP A 12 -8.92 -4.54 -5.81
N GLU A 13 -8.16 -5.28 -5.00
CA GLU A 13 -7.12 -6.18 -5.50
C GLU A 13 -7.73 -7.31 -6.35
N LYS A 14 -8.88 -7.84 -5.92
CA LYS A 14 -9.63 -8.86 -6.66
C LYS A 14 -10.27 -8.30 -7.93
N ARG A 15 -10.73 -7.04 -7.90
CA ARG A 15 -11.46 -6.42 -9.03
C ARG A 15 -10.53 -5.84 -10.10
N ALA A 16 -9.41 -5.25 -9.69
CA ALA A 16 -8.48 -4.52 -10.57
C ALA A 16 -7.16 -5.27 -10.82
N GLY A 17 -6.90 -6.38 -10.12
CA GLY A 17 -5.75 -7.24 -10.40
C GLY A 17 -4.40 -6.64 -10.02
N TYR A 18 -4.25 -6.12 -8.80
CA TYR A 18 -2.99 -5.57 -8.30
C TYR A 18 -2.63 -6.09 -6.90
N SER A 19 -1.40 -5.82 -6.45
CA SER A 19 -0.95 -6.03 -5.06
C SER A 19 -0.57 -4.69 -4.44
N ARG A 20 -0.86 -4.48 -3.15
CA ARG A 20 -0.47 -3.25 -2.42
C ARG A 20 0.98 -2.88 -2.65
N ALA A 21 1.88 -3.86 -2.57
CA ALA A 21 3.27 -3.69 -2.96
C ALA A 21 3.83 -4.99 -3.56
N VAL A 22 4.91 -4.86 -4.32
CA VAL A 22 5.69 -5.98 -4.85
C VAL A 22 7.16 -5.71 -4.53
N ARG A 23 7.83 -6.66 -3.88
CA ARG A 23 9.29 -6.65 -3.75
C ARG A 23 9.93 -7.51 -4.83
N PHE A 24 10.93 -6.97 -5.48
CA PHE A 24 11.76 -7.68 -6.45
C PHE A 24 13.23 -7.25 -6.30
N GLY A 25 14.04 -8.12 -5.70
CA GLY A 25 15.39 -7.74 -5.27
C GLY A 25 15.33 -6.67 -4.18
N ASP A 26 16.01 -5.56 -4.43
CA ASP A 26 16.11 -4.41 -3.51
C ASP A 26 15.06 -3.33 -3.77
N MET A 27 14.27 -3.47 -4.85
CA MET A 27 13.21 -2.53 -5.17
C MET A 27 11.88 -2.99 -4.58
N VAL A 28 11.16 -2.03 -4.00
CA VAL A 28 9.76 -2.20 -3.57
C VAL A 28 8.88 -1.26 -4.40
N MET A 29 7.99 -1.84 -5.19
CA MET A 29 7.04 -1.11 -6.02
C MET A 29 5.72 -1.01 -5.26
N VAL A 30 5.39 0.17 -4.74
CA VAL A 30 4.12 0.41 -4.03
C VAL A 30 3.07 0.90 -5.02
N SER A 31 1.89 0.30 -4.99
CA SER A 31 0.77 0.72 -5.84
C SER A 31 0.20 2.06 -5.38
N GLY A 32 -0.42 2.80 -6.31
CA GLY A 32 -1.18 4.01 -5.99
C GLY A 32 -2.15 3.76 -4.84
N THR A 33 -2.07 4.60 -3.80
CA THR A 33 -2.80 4.39 -2.55
C THR A 33 -3.73 5.56 -2.27
N THR A 34 -5.03 5.27 -2.23
CA THR A 34 -6.08 6.20 -1.82
C THR A 34 -6.52 5.90 -0.39
N ALA A 35 -7.32 6.82 0.17
CA ALA A 35 -7.80 6.72 1.54
C ALA A 35 -8.98 5.76 1.72
N SER A 36 -9.21 4.82 0.80
CA SER A 36 -10.26 3.81 0.95
C SER A 36 -9.79 2.65 1.85
N ASP A 37 -10.66 2.16 2.73
CA ASP A 37 -10.43 0.93 3.50
C ASP A 37 -10.50 -0.33 2.62
N GLU A 38 -10.38 -1.50 3.26
CA GLU A 38 -10.42 -2.80 2.62
C GLU A 38 -11.78 -3.07 1.92
N GLU A 39 -12.87 -2.50 2.45
CA GLU A 39 -14.21 -2.56 1.85
C GLU A 39 -14.46 -1.48 0.78
N GLY A 40 -13.50 -0.56 0.58
CA GLY A 40 -13.57 0.51 -0.41
C GLY A 40 -14.24 1.79 0.08
N ARG A 41 -14.55 1.93 1.38
CA ARG A 41 -15.11 3.15 1.98
C ARG A 41 -14.00 4.16 2.24
N VAL A 42 -14.26 5.44 2.01
CA VAL A 42 -13.27 6.50 2.22
C VAL A 42 -13.12 6.80 3.71
N HIS A 43 -11.87 6.78 4.21
CA HIS A 43 -11.51 7.16 5.56
C HIS A 43 -11.19 8.65 5.65
N GLY A 44 -11.78 9.35 6.62
CA GLY A 44 -11.53 10.77 6.87
C GLY A 44 -12.36 11.72 6.00
N THR A 45 -12.61 12.90 6.55
CA THR A 45 -13.50 13.93 5.97
C THR A 45 -12.76 15.06 5.27
N ASN A 46 -11.44 15.12 5.44
CA ASN A 46 -10.58 16.15 4.86
C ASN A 46 -9.27 15.55 4.33
N ALA A 47 -8.56 16.34 3.53
CA ALA A 47 -7.31 15.92 2.89
C ALA A 47 -6.26 15.46 3.92
N ARG A 48 -6.14 16.13 5.07
CA ARG A 48 -5.15 15.78 6.09
C ARG A 48 -5.38 14.39 6.66
N GLU A 49 -6.62 14.08 7.05
CA GLU A 49 -6.99 12.75 7.57
C GLU A 49 -6.75 11.66 6.53
N GLN A 50 -7.15 11.92 5.28
CA GLN A 50 -6.95 11.00 4.17
C GLN A 50 -5.47 10.74 3.89
N SER A 51 -4.65 11.79 3.85
CA SER A 51 -3.21 11.68 3.64
C SER A 51 -2.53 10.86 4.75
N LEU A 52 -2.85 11.12 6.02
CA LEU A 52 -2.29 10.34 7.14
C LEU A 52 -2.66 8.86 7.04
N TYR A 53 -3.89 8.56 6.67
CA TYR A 53 -4.34 7.19 6.47
C TYR A 53 -3.62 6.52 5.29
N ILE A 54 -3.43 7.24 4.18
CA ILE A 54 -2.65 6.76 3.02
C ILE A 54 -1.21 6.43 3.42
N PHE A 55 -0.52 7.34 4.13
CA PHE A 55 0.87 7.12 4.56
C PHE A 55 0.99 5.88 5.46
N ARG A 56 0.07 5.68 6.41
CA ARG A 56 0.04 4.48 7.26
C ARG A 56 -0.13 3.18 6.46
N LYS A 57 -0.94 3.20 5.40
CA LYS A 57 -1.11 2.04 4.51
C LYS A 57 0.16 1.73 3.73
N ILE A 58 0.85 2.76 3.24
CA ILE A 58 2.12 2.63 2.54
C ILE A 58 3.18 2.08 3.49
N GLU A 59 3.34 2.67 4.67
CA GLU A 59 4.28 2.23 5.70
C GLU A 59 4.08 0.76 6.06
N ARG A 60 2.83 0.34 6.34
CA ARG A 60 2.52 -1.07 6.64
C ARG A 60 2.98 -2.00 5.52
N ALA A 61 2.79 -1.62 4.26
CA ALA A 61 3.20 -2.43 3.12
C ALA A 61 4.73 -2.48 2.96
N LEU A 62 5.42 -1.37 3.20
CA LEU A 62 6.88 -1.31 3.19
C LEU A 62 7.46 -2.20 4.30
N ILE A 63 6.92 -2.14 5.52
CA ILE A 63 7.34 -3.01 6.63
C ILE A 63 7.17 -4.48 6.27
N GLN A 64 6.05 -4.87 5.66
CA GLN A 64 5.82 -6.23 5.17
C GLN A 64 6.78 -6.65 4.05
N ALA A 65 7.30 -5.68 3.30
CA ALA A 65 8.36 -5.88 2.30
C ALA A 65 9.76 -5.94 2.92
N GLY A 66 9.93 -5.65 4.22
CA GLY A 66 11.25 -5.47 4.83
C GLY A 66 11.94 -4.16 4.43
N ALA A 67 11.16 -3.09 4.30
CA ALA A 67 11.59 -1.70 4.04
C ALA A 67 10.83 -0.73 4.96
N SER A 68 11.12 0.55 4.85
CA SER A 68 10.56 1.64 5.66
C SER A 68 10.25 2.88 4.82
N LEU A 69 9.59 3.87 5.43
CA LEU A 69 9.37 5.17 4.77
C LEU A 69 10.68 5.93 4.48
N GLU A 70 11.76 5.63 5.21
CA GLU A 70 13.08 6.25 4.99
C GLU A 70 13.74 5.77 3.70
N ASP A 71 13.28 4.63 3.15
CA ASP A 71 13.82 4.04 1.92
C ASP A 71 13.15 4.57 0.63
N VAL A 72 12.19 5.51 0.75
CA VAL A 72 11.42 6.03 -0.39
C VAL A 72 12.26 7.05 -1.19
N VAL A 73 12.25 6.91 -2.53
CA VAL A 73 12.97 7.74 -3.51
C VAL A 73 12.05 8.57 -4.40
#